data_AF-A0A2X2K2V8-F1
#
_entry.id   AF-A0A2X2K2V8-F1
#
_cell.length_a   1.000
_cell.length_b   1.000
_cell.length_c   1.000
_cell.angle_alpha   90.00
_cell.angle_beta   90.00
_cell.angle_gamma   90.00
#
_symmetry.space_group_name_H-M   'P 1'
#
loop_
_entity.id
_entity.type
_entity.pdbx_description
1 polymer ?
#
loop_
_entity_poly.entity_id
_entity_poly.type
_entity_poly.pdbx_seq_one_letter_code
_entity_poly.pdbx_strand_id
1 'polypeptide(L)'
;MNHKQSYREVAEHFNISYGQIYQWVHKYQAHGKNGLVDGRGKGKPKSMMTPEEQKEAEIQALKAQNRLLEMENDVLKKFQALEREMIQRENKSRHTKRSKR
;
A
#
# COMPACT_ATOMS: atom_id res chain seq x y z
N MET A 1 -26.75 3.05 31.48
CA MET A 1 -27.57 2.59 30.35
C MET A 1 -27.88 1.10 30.55
N ASN A 2 -29.07 0.77 31.05
CA ASN A 2 -29.48 -0.62 31.32
C ASN A 2 -29.93 -1.29 30.01
N HIS A 3 -28.97 -1.77 29.21
CA HIS A 3 -29.23 -2.55 28.01
C HIS A 3 -29.42 -4.02 28.37
N LYS A 4 -30.57 -4.35 28.95
CA LYS A 4 -30.98 -5.73 29.27
C LYS A 4 -31.95 -6.28 28.23
N GLN A 5 -31.69 -6.03 26.95
CA GLN A 5 -32.14 -6.98 25.94
C GLN A 5 -30.97 -7.90 25.68
N SER A 6 -31.13 -9.19 25.97
CA SER A 6 -30.08 -10.15 25.65
C SER A 6 -29.85 -10.11 24.13
N TYR A 7 -28.60 -10.27 23.67
CA TYR A 7 -28.31 -10.33 22.23
C TYR A 7 -29.17 -11.38 21.50
N ARG A 8 -29.65 -12.38 22.25
CA ARG A 8 -30.60 -13.40 21.82
C ARG A 8 -31.99 -12.84 21.54
N GLU A 9 -32.54 -12.01 22.42
CA GLU A 9 -33.85 -11.36 22.19
C GLU A 9 -33.83 -10.47 20.95
N VAL A 10 -32.74 -9.73 20.75
CA VAL A 10 -32.56 -8.89 19.54
C VAL A 10 -32.40 -9.76 18.29
N ALA A 11 -31.64 -10.86 18.40
CA ALA A 11 -31.47 -11.82 17.31
C ALA A 11 -32.81 -12.42 16.87
N GLU A 12 -33.63 -12.86 17.82
CA GLU A 12 -34.96 -13.45 17.56
C GLU A 12 -35.93 -12.41 17.00
N HIS A 13 -35.96 -11.19 17.54
CA HIS A 13 -36.84 -10.12 17.09
C HIS A 13 -36.56 -9.68 15.64
N PHE A 14 -35.29 -9.55 15.27
CA PHE A 14 -34.90 -9.11 13.92
C PHE A 14 -34.62 -10.27 12.95
N ASN A 15 -34.73 -11.52 13.41
CA ASN A 15 -34.37 -12.71 12.65
C ASN A 15 -32.93 -12.65 12.09
N ILE A 16 -32.00 -12.13 12.90
CA ILE A 16 -30.57 -11.97 12.59
C ILE A 16 -29.78 -12.92 13.48
N SER A 17 -28.64 -13.42 13.01
CA SER A 17 -27.78 -14.28 13.86
C SER A 17 -27.25 -13.51 15.07
N TYR A 18 -27.25 -14.16 16.24
CA TYR A 18 -26.57 -13.70 17.45
C TYR A 18 -25.13 -13.25 17.17
N GLY A 19 -24.40 -14.01 16.35
CA GLY A 19 -23.01 -13.71 16.01
C GLY A 19 -22.86 -12.38 15.26
N GLN A 20 -23.82 -12.03 14.40
CA GLN A 20 -23.82 -10.76 13.68
C GLN A 20 -24.05 -9.57 14.62
N ILE A 21 -25.01 -9.69 15.55
CA ILE A 21 -25.28 -8.65 16.54
C ILE A 21 -24.08 -8.46 17.46
N TYR A 22 -23.48 -9.55 17.95
CA TYR A 22 -22.27 -9.48 18.77
C TYR A 22 -21.13 -8.75 18.04
N GLN A 23 -20.87 -9.11 16.77
CA GLN A 23 -19.86 -8.46 15.96
C GLN A 23 -20.14 -6.97 15.73
N TRP A 24 -21.39 -6.60 15.44
CA TRP A 24 -21.78 -5.20 15.25
C TRP A 24 -21.61 -4.38 16.53
N VAL A 25 -22.07 -4.89 17.67
CA VAL A 25 -21.92 -4.23 18.96
C VAL A 25 -20.46 -4.04 19.31
N HIS A 26 -19.63 -5.08 19.13
CA HIS A 26 -18.20 -4.99 19.39
C HIS A 26 -17.51 -3.97 18.47
N LYS A 27 -17.79 -3.98 17.16
CA LYS A 27 -17.26 -3.01 16.20
C LYS A 27 -17.70 -1.57 16.52
N TYR A 28 -18.95 -1.40 16.93
CA TYR A 28 -19.50 -0.10 17.31
C TYR A 28 -18.87 0.43 18.60
N GLN A 29 -18.64 -0.41 19.59
CA GLN A 29 -17.94 -0.03 20.82
C GLN A 29 -16.49 0.37 20.55
N ALA A 30 -15.80 -0.34 19.66
CA ALA A 30 -14.40 -0.08 19.33
C ALA A 30 -14.21 1.17 18.44
N HIS A 31 -15.07 1.37 17.43
CA HIS A 31 -14.84 2.35 16.36
C HIS A 31 -16.05 3.26 16.08
N GLY A 32 -17.05 3.24 16.96
CA GLY A 32 -18.30 4.01 16.80
C GLY A 32 -19.04 3.65 15.52
N LYS A 33 -19.75 4.63 14.94
CA LYS A 33 -20.49 4.49 13.67
C LYS A 33 -19.61 3.99 12.53
N ASN A 34 -18.34 4.41 12.49
CA ASN A 34 -17.41 4.00 11.44
C ASN A 34 -17.27 2.48 11.45
N GLY A 35 -17.24 1.84 12.63
CA GLY A 35 -17.16 0.39 12.87
C GLY A 35 -18.12 -0.47 12.04
N LEU A 36 -19.26 0.09 11.66
CA LEU A 36 -20.34 -0.61 10.94
C LEU A 36 -20.34 -0.33 9.43
N VAL A 37 -19.42 0.49 8.92
CA VAL A 37 -19.30 0.78 7.48
C VAL A 37 -18.86 -0.48 6.74
N ASP A 38 -19.55 -0.81 5.65
CA ASP A 38 -19.20 -1.95 4.80
C ASP A 38 -17.84 -1.72 4.11
N GLY A 39 -16.87 -2.56 4.47
CA GLY A 39 -15.50 -2.52 3.97
C GLY A 39 -15.16 -3.66 3.01
N ARG A 40 -16.14 -4.43 2.50
CA ARG A 40 -15.84 -5.54 1.59
C ARG A 40 -15.07 -5.06 0.35
N GLY A 41 -13.98 -5.76 0.03
CA GLY A 41 -13.10 -5.43 -1.09
C GLY A 41 -12.29 -4.13 -0.91
N LYS A 42 -12.39 -3.48 0.26
CA LYS A 42 -11.66 -2.25 0.59
C LYS A 42 -10.81 -2.51 1.83
N GLY A 43 -9.62 -1.89 1.88
CA GLY A 43 -8.81 -1.90 3.11
C GLY A 43 -9.55 -1.23 4.27
N LYS A 44 -9.12 -1.48 5.51
CA LYS A 44 -9.65 -0.78 6.67
C LYS A 44 -9.55 0.73 6.43
N PRO A 45 -10.62 1.52 6.66
CA PRO A 45 -10.53 2.97 6.54
C PRO A 45 -9.51 3.51 7.56
N LYS A 46 -8.79 4.58 7.19
CA LYS A 46 -7.73 5.15 8.03
C LYS A 46 -8.22 5.53 9.44
N SER A 47 -9.51 5.88 9.58
CA SER A 47 -10.17 6.17 10.86
C SER A 47 -10.32 4.96 11.80
N MET A 48 -10.17 3.73 11.29
CA MET A 48 -10.18 2.49 12.08
C MET A 48 -8.79 1.91 12.32
N MET A 49 -7.79 2.39 11.57
CA MET A 49 -6.44 1.89 11.72
C MET A 49 -5.83 2.43 13.00
N THR A 50 -5.18 1.56 13.76
CA THR A 50 -4.37 2.02 14.89
C THR A 50 -3.21 2.89 14.39
N PRO A 51 -2.63 3.77 15.22
CA PRO A 51 -1.46 4.55 14.83
C PRO A 51 -0.31 3.68 14.29
N GLU A 52 -0.13 2.49 14.84
CA GLU A 52 0.87 1.50 14.40
C GLU A 52 0.53 0.94 13.02
N GLU A 53 -0.73 0.55 12.78
CA GLU A 53 -1.18 0.08 11.46
C GLU A 53 -1.01 1.16 10.38
N GLN A 54 -1.28 2.44 10.72
CA GLN A 54 -1.09 3.55 9.80
C GLN A 54 0.39 3.75 9.44
N LYS A 55 1.29 3.67 10.44
CA LYS A 55 2.73 3.78 10.23
C LYS A 55 3.26 2.64 9.37
N GLU A 56 2.84 1.40 9.61
CA GLU A 56 3.27 0.26 8.80
C GLU A 56 2.79 0.42 7.35
N ALA A 57 1.55 0.85 7.13
CA ALA A 57 1.04 1.13 5.79
C ALA A 57 1.84 2.22 5.06
N GLU A 58 2.23 3.28 5.78
CA GLU A 58 3.08 4.35 5.25
C GLU A 58 4.49 3.85 4.92
N ILE A 59 5.10 3.06 5.82
CA ILE A 59 6.42 2.44 5.59
C ILE A 59 6.39 1.54 4.35
N GLN A 60 5.34 0.74 4.17
CA GLN A 60 5.20 -0.11 2.98
C GLN A 60 5.06 0.71 1.69
N ALA A 61 4.26 1.77 1.73
CA ALA A 61 4.11 2.68 0.60
C ALA A 61 5.43 3.37 0.23
N LEU A 62 6.17 3.86 1.22
CA LEU A 62 7.48 4.49 1.02
C LEU A 62 8.52 3.50 0.50
N LYS A 63 8.53 2.26 1.01
CA LYS A 63 9.40 1.19 0.48
C LYS A 63 9.09 0.88 -0.97
N ALA A 64 7.81 0.84 -1.36
CA ALA A 64 7.44 0.62 -2.75
C ALA A 64 7.92 1.76 -3.66
N GLN A 65 7.77 3.02 -3.22
CA GLN A 65 8.27 4.18 -3.95
C GLN A 65 9.80 4.15 -4.09
N ASN A 66 10.52 3.86 -2.99
CA ASN A 66 11.98 3.74 -3.04
C ASN A 66 12.44 2.66 -4.01
N ARG A 67 11.79 1.49 -4.03
CA ARG A 67 12.12 0.44 -5.01
C ARG A 67 11.93 0.91 -6.46
N LEU A 68 10.87 1.67 -6.74
CA LEU A 68 10.65 2.21 -8.09
C LEU A 68 11.74 3.22 -8.47
N LEU A 69 12.10 4.11 -7.55
CA LEU A 69 13.15 5.11 -7.76
C LEU A 69 14.53 4.46 -7.92
N GLU A 70 14.83 3.39 -7.18
CA GLU A 70 16.05 2.60 -7.34
C GLU A 70 16.12 1.99 -8.74
N MET A 71 15.02 1.39 -9.21
CA MET A 71 14.94 0.84 -10.56
C MET A 71 15.12 1.90 -11.64
N GLU A 72 14.49 3.08 -11.48
CA GLU A 72 14.65 4.20 -12.42
C GLU A 72 16.11 4.68 -12.46
N ASN A 73 16.73 4.85 -11.30
CA ASN A 73 18.15 5.22 -11.21
C ASN A 73 19.06 4.18 -11.88
N ASP A 74 18.78 2.89 -11.72
CA ASP A 74 19.57 1.83 -12.33
C ASP A 74 19.45 1.84 -13.86
N VAL A 75 18.25 2.10 -14.39
CA VAL A 75 18.04 2.28 -15.83
C VAL A 75 18.83 3.50 -16.34
N LEU A 76 18.74 4.63 -15.64
CA LEU A 76 19.46 5.86 -16.00
C LEU A 76 20.98 5.66 -16.00
N LYS A 77 21.53 4.98 -14.99
CA LYS A 77 22.97 4.65 -14.92
C LYS A 77 23.41 3.78 -16.10
N LYS A 78 22.62 2.75 -16.45
CA LYS A 78 22.91 1.89 -17.61
C LYS A 78 22.88 2.67 -18.91
N PHE A 79 21.90 3.55 -19.08
CA PHE A 79 21.79 4.41 -20.25
C PHE A 79 23.02 5.31 -20.42
N GLN A 80 23.42 6.02 -19.36
CA GLN A 80 24.61 6.86 -19.37
C GLN A 80 25.90 6.08 -19.67
N ALA A 81 26.01 4.84 -19.15
CA ALA A 81 27.15 3.98 -19.46
C ALA A 81 27.23 3.64 -20.95
N LEU A 82 26.10 3.27 -21.56
CA LEU A 82 26.02 2.99 -22.99
C LEU A 82 26.38 4.21 -23.84
N GLU A 83 25.87 5.40 -23.52
CA GLU A 83 26.23 6.63 -24.24
C GLU A 83 27.74 6.89 -24.18
N ARG A 84 28.36 6.76 -23.00
CA ARG A 84 29.81 6.92 -22.83
C ARG A 84 30.59 5.91 -23.67
N GLU A 85 30.15 4.65 -23.69
CA GLU A 85 30.78 3.62 -24.53
C GLU A 85 30.68 3.96 -26.02
N MET A 86 29.52 4.43 -26.47
CA MET A 86 29.31 4.83 -27.87
C MET A 86 30.28 5.95 -28.26
N ILE A 87 30.37 7.02 -27.45
CA ILE A 87 31.29 8.13 -27.69
C ILE A 87 32.74 7.65 -27.72
N GLN A 88 33.14 6.76 -26.81
CA GLN A 88 34.49 6.19 -26.81
C GLN A 88 34.79 5.35 -28.06
N ARG A 89 33.83 4.54 -28.51
CA ARG A 89 33.96 3.73 -29.74
C ARG A 89 34.12 4.64 -30.96
N GLU A 90 33.34 5.71 -31.06
CA GLU A 90 33.48 6.70 -32.13
C GLU A 90 34.84 7.38 -32.13
N ASN A 91 35.32 7.83 -30.97
CA ASN A 91 36.61 8.49 -30.84
C ASN A 91 37.76 7.55 -31.24
N LYS A 92 37.72 6.28 -30.83
CA LYS A 92 38.69 5.26 -31.24
C LYS A 92 38.68 5.03 -32.77
N SER A 93 37.48 4.97 -33.37
CA SER A 93 37.31 4.84 -34.83
C SER A 93 37.90 6.05 -35.57
N ARG A 94 37.64 7.28 -35.11
CA ARG A 94 38.20 8.50 -35.71
C ARG A 94 39.74 8.53 -35.61
N HIS A 95 40.30 8.16 -34.46
CA HIS A 95 41.74 8.14 -34.25
C HIS A 95 42.45 7.12 -35.16
N THR A 96 41.95 5.88 -35.23
CA THR A 96 42.52 4.83 -36.09
C THR A 96 42.46 5.17 -37.58
N LYS A 97 41.39 5.84 -38.05
CA LYS A 97 41.30 6.34 -39.43
C LYS A 97 42.35 7.41 -39.74
N ARG A 98 42.59 8.33 -38.79
CA ARG A 98 43.58 9.41 -38.95
C ARG A 98 45.02 8.89 -38.95
N SER A 99 45.33 7.82 -38.21
CA SER A 99 46.67 7.22 -38.19
C SER A 99 47.04 6.44 -39.46
N LYS A 100 46.07 6.10 -40.31
CA LYS A 100 46.27 5.35 -41.56
C LYS A 100 46.45 6.25 -42.79
N ARG A 101 46.42 7.58 -42.60
CA ARG A 101 46.49 8.59 -43.66
C ARG A 101 47.83 9.31 -43.58
#